data_AF-A0A813LFR8-F1
#
_entry.id   AF-A0A813LFR8-F1
#
_cell.length_a   1.000
_cell.length_b   1.000
_cell.length_c   1.000
_cell.angle_alpha   90.00
_cell.angle_beta   90.00
_cell.angle_gamma   90.00
#
_symmetry.space_group_name_H-M   'P 1'
#
loop_
_entity.id
_entity.type
_entity.pdbx_description
1 polymer ?
#
loop_
_entity_poly.entity_id
_entity_poly.type
_entity_poly.pdbx_seq_one_letter_code
_entity_poly.pdbx_strand_id
1 'polypeptide(L)'
;AQQRSSQITFVRVKKAKMKIRKTQPTPGQLVLEQLGDQDGVVISEELKESVGIAVSYNLSELVGKGVVVRVNEILSKKVRKGLQVSFEFNDEGCLIQILHQSTLLKEFTLTREHIFNMQASLKTTVLPYGDNFLWMNTLLLRRLLAWIAAEGAI
;
A
#
# COMPACT_ATOMS: atom_id res chain seq x y z
N ALA A 1 -54.10 19.45 2.30
CA ALA A 1 -53.44 18.67 1.23
C ALA A 1 -52.46 19.57 0.49
N GLN A 2 -51.18 19.18 0.42
CA GLN A 2 -50.26 19.36 -0.74
C GLN A 2 -48.83 18.96 -0.34
N GLN A 3 -48.49 17.69 -0.55
CA GLN A 3 -47.10 17.25 -0.69
C GLN A 3 -46.60 17.76 -2.05
N ARG A 4 -45.54 18.58 -2.07
CA ARG A 4 -44.77 18.86 -3.29
C ARG A 4 -43.45 18.11 -3.22
N SER A 5 -43.28 17.18 -4.16
CA SER A 5 -42.13 16.32 -4.34
C SER A 5 -40.88 17.13 -4.68
N SER A 6 -39.88 17.13 -3.80
CA SER A 6 -38.52 17.57 -4.10
C SER A 6 -37.76 16.48 -4.85
N GLN A 7 -38.22 16.16 -6.06
CA GLN A 7 -37.40 15.45 -7.04
C GLN A 7 -36.67 16.49 -7.90
N ILE A 8 -35.43 16.17 -8.29
CA ILE A 8 -34.58 16.84 -9.31
C ILE A 8 -33.55 17.86 -8.78
N THR A 9 -32.55 17.39 -8.05
CA THR A 9 -31.21 18.02 -8.00
C THR A 9 -30.06 17.06 -8.30
N PHE A 10 -30.25 15.75 -8.07
CA PHE A 10 -29.20 14.74 -8.28
C PHE A 10 -28.74 14.58 -9.73
N VAL A 11 -29.65 14.67 -10.71
CA VAL A 11 -29.31 14.46 -12.13
C VAL A 11 -28.39 15.55 -12.67
N ARG A 12 -28.59 16.81 -12.24
CA ARG A 12 -27.76 17.95 -12.66
C ARG A 12 -26.35 17.87 -12.06
N VAL A 13 -26.25 17.51 -10.78
CA VAL A 13 -24.95 17.31 -10.11
C VAL A 13 -24.19 16.13 -10.72
N LYS A 14 -24.87 15.04 -11.09
CA LYS A 14 -24.26 13.89 -11.78
C LYS A 14 -23.70 14.28 -13.15
N LYS A 15 -24.45 15.05 -13.94
CA LYS A 15 -23.97 15.55 -15.26
C LYS A 15 -22.76 16.49 -15.12
N ALA A 16 -22.75 17.36 -14.11
CA ALA A 16 -21.60 18.24 -13.84
C ALA A 16 -20.35 17.45 -13.42
N LYS A 17 -20.49 16.48 -12.49
CA LYS A 17 -19.38 15.60 -12.08
C LYS A 17 -18.83 14.77 -13.24
N MET A 18 -19.69 14.28 -14.15
CA MET A 18 -19.28 13.56 -15.35
C MET A 18 -18.51 14.45 -16.34
N LYS A 19 -18.87 15.74 -16.47
CA LYS A 19 -18.08 16.69 -17.29
C LYS A 19 -16.70 16.96 -16.68
N ILE A 20 -16.63 17.16 -15.36
CA ILE A 20 -15.36 17.41 -14.66
C ILE A 20 -14.40 16.22 -14.77
N ARG A 21 -14.91 14.97 -14.66
CA ARG A 21 -14.11 13.75 -14.85
C ARG A 21 -13.48 13.62 -16.24
N LYS A 22 -14.08 14.23 -17.28
CA LYS A 22 -13.51 14.23 -18.63
C LYS A 22 -12.37 15.25 -18.79
N THR A 23 -12.38 16.33 -18.00
CA THR A 23 -11.36 17.38 -18.07
C THR A 23 -10.27 17.23 -17.01
N GLN A 24 -10.55 16.50 -15.93
CA GLN A 24 -9.64 16.20 -14.83
C GLN A 24 -9.83 14.72 -14.45
N PRO A 25 -9.22 13.79 -15.21
CA PRO A 25 -9.28 12.38 -14.87
C PRO A 25 -8.65 12.15 -13.51
N THR A 26 -9.25 11.27 -12.71
CA THR A 26 -8.64 10.88 -11.44
C THR A 26 -7.37 10.07 -11.70
N PRO A 27 -6.42 10.04 -10.76
CA PRO A 27 -5.21 9.23 -10.91
C PRO A 27 -5.52 7.76 -11.27
N GLY A 28 -6.58 7.18 -10.71
CA GLY A 28 -7.05 5.84 -11.07
C GLY A 28 -7.60 5.69 -12.50
N GLN A 29 -8.19 6.73 -13.10
CA GLN A 29 -8.59 6.70 -14.52
C GLN A 29 -7.38 6.80 -15.44
N LEU A 30 -6.36 7.60 -15.07
CA LEU A 30 -5.12 7.68 -15.84
C LEU A 30 -4.38 6.33 -15.88
N VAL A 31 -4.34 5.62 -14.76
CA VAL A 31 -3.74 4.27 -14.71
C VAL A 31 -4.50 3.28 -15.59
N LEU A 32 -5.84 3.36 -15.59
CA LEU A 32 -6.70 2.46 -16.38
C LEU A 32 -6.59 2.73 -17.89
N GLU A 33 -6.49 3.99 -18.30
CA GLU A 33 -6.22 4.36 -19.70
C GLU A 33 -4.79 3.96 -20.13
N GLN A 34 -3.79 4.15 -19.26
CA GLN A 34 -2.41 3.72 -19.54
C GLN A 34 -2.26 2.19 -19.66
N LEU A 35 -3.08 1.42 -18.94
CA LEU A 35 -3.11 -0.04 -19.03
C LEU A 35 -3.86 -0.54 -20.28
N GLY A 36 -4.76 0.26 -20.85
CA GLY A 36 -5.52 -0.10 -22.07
C GLY A 36 -4.71 0.04 -23.37
N ASP A 37 -3.70 0.90 -23.40
CA ASP A 37 -2.86 1.15 -24.59
C ASP A 37 -1.61 0.24 -24.68
N GLN A 38 -1.37 -0.63 -23.68
CA GLN A 38 -0.24 -1.57 -23.69
C GLN A 38 -0.69 -3.00 -24.02
N ASP A 39 -1.17 -3.19 -25.24
CA ASP A 39 -1.15 -4.49 -25.89
C ASP A 39 0.31 -4.93 -26.09
N GLY A 40 0.74 -5.96 -25.35
CA GLY A 40 2.00 -6.65 -25.66
C GLY A 40 2.81 -7.22 -24.50
N VAL A 41 2.32 -7.23 -23.27
CA VAL A 41 2.93 -8.05 -22.21
C VAL A 41 1.95 -9.15 -21.85
N VAL A 42 2.25 -10.36 -22.35
CA VAL A 42 1.65 -11.61 -21.86
C VAL A 42 2.09 -11.77 -20.40
N ILE A 43 1.39 -11.10 -19.50
CA ILE A 43 1.39 -11.42 -18.08
C ILE A 43 0.51 -12.67 -18.00
N SER A 44 1.14 -13.84 -17.92
CA SER A 44 0.44 -15.10 -17.80
C SER A 44 -0.56 -15.03 -16.65
N GLU A 45 -1.80 -15.39 -16.94
CA GLU A 45 -2.93 -15.39 -15.99
C GLU A 45 -2.65 -16.28 -14.76
N GLU A 46 -1.70 -17.21 -14.87
CA GLU A 46 -1.17 -18.05 -13.78
C GLU A 46 -0.48 -17.25 -12.66
N LEU A 47 0.19 -16.13 -12.98
CA LEU A 47 0.72 -15.25 -11.93
C LEU A 47 -0.45 -14.59 -11.20
N LYS A 48 -1.44 -14.03 -11.90
CA LYS A 48 -2.61 -13.35 -11.31
C LYS A 48 -3.43 -14.22 -10.35
N GLU A 49 -3.51 -15.52 -10.56
CA GLU A 49 -4.23 -16.45 -9.67
C GLU A 49 -3.45 -16.82 -8.39
N SER A 50 -2.15 -16.50 -8.32
CA SER A 50 -1.29 -16.79 -7.17
C SER A 50 -0.71 -15.54 -6.47
N VAL A 51 -0.97 -14.33 -6.99
CA VAL A 51 -0.43 -13.09 -6.40
C VAL A 51 -1.22 -12.73 -5.15
N GLY A 52 -0.66 -13.05 -3.99
CA GLY A 52 -1.02 -12.37 -2.75
C GLY A 52 -0.94 -10.86 -2.94
N ILE A 53 -1.78 -10.09 -2.24
CA ILE A 53 -1.84 -8.63 -2.42
C ILE A 53 -0.46 -8.04 -2.12
N ALA A 54 0.28 -7.65 -3.16
CA ALA A 54 1.63 -7.13 -3.08
C ALA A 54 1.64 -5.61 -3.30
N VAL A 55 1.94 -4.85 -2.25
CA VAL A 55 2.04 -3.38 -2.31
C VAL A 55 3.45 -2.93 -1.96
N SER A 56 4.03 -2.09 -2.81
CA SER A 56 5.39 -1.59 -2.64
C SER A 56 5.40 -0.09 -2.33
N TYR A 57 6.26 0.30 -1.39
CA TYR A 57 6.47 1.69 -1.00
C TYR A 57 7.94 2.07 -1.07
N ASN A 58 8.21 3.34 -1.38
CA ASN A 58 9.54 3.89 -1.17
C ASN A 58 9.80 4.06 0.32
N LEU A 59 11.05 3.86 0.76
CA LEU A 59 11.43 4.05 2.15
C LEU A 59 11.11 5.47 2.64
N SER A 60 11.29 6.49 1.79
CA SER A 60 10.97 7.89 2.10
C SER A 60 9.49 8.08 2.45
N GLU A 61 8.58 7.37 1.79
CA GLU A 61 7.15 7.42 2.06
C GLU A 61 6.82 6.76 3.39
N LEU A 62 7.42 5.60 3.68
CA LEU A 62 7.22 4.93 4.97
C LEU A 62 7.78 5.72 6.15
N VAL A 63 8.89 6.43 5.94
CA VAL A 63 9.44 7.37 6.93
C VAL A 63 8.51 8.58 7.09
N GLY A 64 7.99 9.14 6.00
CA GLY A 64 7.03 10.24 6.04
C GLY A 64 5.71 9.87 6.74
N LYS A 65 5.26 8.62 6.59
CA LYS A 65 4.11 8.06 7.31
C LYS A 65 4.42 7.72 8.78
N GLY A 66 5.68 7.79 9.20
CA GLY A 66 6.14 7.42 10.55
C GLY A 66 6.18 5.91 10.81
N VAL A 67 5.96 5.08 9.78
CA VAL A 67 5.98 3.62 9.90
C VAL A 67 7.40 3.15 10.16
N VAL A 68 8.37 3.64 9.39
CA VAL A 68 9.79 3.40 9.61
C VAL A 68 10.40 4.58 10.37
N VAL A 69 10.99 4.29 11.53
CA VAL A 69 11.60 5.30 12.40
C VAL A 69 13.12 5.33 12.19
N ARG A 70 13.75 4.16 12.05
CA ARG A 70 15.19 4.05 11.86
C ARG A 70 15.49 2.93 10.86
N VAL A 71 16.59 3.11 10.12
CA VAL A 71 17.17 2.09 9.25
C VAL A 71 18.61 1.87 9.70
N ASN A 72 19.10 0.64 9.60
CA ASN A 72 20.44 0.26 10.00
C ASN A 72 21.50 1.21 9.41
N GLU A 73 22.42 1.63 10.27
CA GLU A 73 23.40 2.67 9.97
C GLU A 73 24.50 2.21 9.00
N ILE A 74 24.67 0.89 8.85
CA ILE A 74 25.68 0.29 7.97
C ILE A 74 25.38 0.61 6.49
N LEU A 75 24.13 0.86 6.12
CA LEU A 75 23.76 1.17 4.74
C LEU A 75 24.22 2.57 4.33
N SER A 76 24.85 2.67 3.15
CA SER A 76 25.25 3.96 2.58
C SER A 76 24.05 4.87 2.30
N LYS A 77 24.24 6.19 2.42
CA LYS A 77 23.18 7.19 2.19
C LYS A 77 22.58 7.10 0.78
N LYS A 78 23.35 6.64 -0.21
CA LYS A 78 22.88 6.43 -1.59
C LYS A 78 21.89 5.28 -1.67
N VAL A 79 22.24 4.14 -1.07
CA VAL A 79 21.38 2.95 -1.04
C VAL A 79 20.07 3.26 -0.31
N ARG A 80 20.12 3.97 0.83
CA ARG A 80 18.91 4.32 1.58
C ARG A 80 17.87 5.12 0.79
N LYS A 81 18.30 5.96 -0.15
CA LYS A 81 17.38 6.76 -0.97
C LYS A 81 16.64 5.94 -2.02
N GLY A 82 17.21 4.82 -2.46
CA GLY A 82 16.63 3.91 -3.47
C GLY A 82 15.99 2.67 -2.87
N LEU A 83 15.78 2.63 -1.55
CA LEU A 83 15.15 1.48 -0.89
C LEU A 83 13.65 1.45 -1.15
N GLN A 84 13.18 0.29 -1.56
CA GLN A 84 11.78 -0.06 -1.70
C GLN A 84 11.43 -1.15 -0.68
N VAL A 85 10.25 -1.05 -0.11
CA VAL A 85 9.72 -2.02 0.85
C VAL A 85 8.40 -2.54 0.30
N SER A 86 8.37 -3.84 0.04
CA SER A 86 7.21 -4.55 -0.52
C SER A 86 6.55 -5.35 0.58
N PHE A 87 5.23 -5.29 0.63
CA PHE A 87 4.37 -6.01 1.56
C PHE A 87 3.53 -6.97 0.75
N GLU A 88 3.70 -8.26 0.98
CA GLU A 88 2.95 -9.32 0.32
C GLU A 88 2.13 -10.06 1.36
N PHE A 89 0.82 -10.14 1.16
CA PHE A 89 -0.09 -10.84 2.06
C PHE A 89 -0.30 -12.27 1.61
N ASN A 90 -0.01 -13.20 2.53
CA ASN A 90 -0.29 -14.62 2.38
C ASN A 90 -1.31 -15.02 3.46
N ASP A 91 -1.93 -16.19 3.33
CA ASP A 91 -2.96 -16.65 4.27
C ASP A 91 -2.52 -16.59 5.74
N GLU A 92 -1.23 -16.81 6.02
CA GLU A 92 -0.69 -16.92 7.38
C GLU A 92 -0.01 -15.64 7.91
N GLY A 93 0.11 -14.58 7.10
CA GLY A 93 0.81 -13.37 7.51
C GLY A 93 1.15 -12.40 6.39
N CYS A 94 2.10 -11.52 6.67
CA CYS A 94 2.62 -10.56 5.70
C CYS A 94 4.13 -10.76 5.54
N LEU A 95 4.57 -11.10 4.32
CA LEU A 95 5.96 -11.11 3.93
C LEU A 95 6.40 -9.68 3.61
N ILE A 96 7.47 -9.23 4.24
CA ILE A 96 8.04 -7.91 3.99
C ILE A 96 9.41 -8.11 3.34
N GLN A 97 9.53 -7.59 2.13
CA GLN A 97 10.76 -7.60 1.35
C GLN A 97 11.33 -6.20 1.21
N ILE A 98 12.65 -6.08 1.34
CA ILE A 98 13.36 -4.82 1.20
C ILE A 98 14.30 -4.93 0.01
N LEU A 99 14.04 -4.11 -1.00
CA LEU A 99 14.66 -4.15 -2.31
C LEU A 99 15.44 -2.86 -2.59
N HIS A 100 16.53 -2.97 -3.34
CA HIS A 100 17.25 -1.83 -3.92
C HIS A 100 17.59 -2.13 -5.37
N GLN A 101 17.04 -1.37 -6.32
CA GLN A 101 17.29 -1.57 -7.76
C GLN A 101 17.11 -3.05 -8.18
N SER A 102 16.00 -3.66 -7.73
CA SER A 102 15.65 -5.08 -7.96
C SER A 102 16.50 -6.12 -7.24
N THR A 103 17.47 -5.72 -6.41
CA THR A 103 18.21 -6.66 -5.54
C THR A 103 17.54 -6.77 -4.19
N LEU A 104 17.25 -7.99 -3.74
CA LEU A 104 16.70 -8.27 -2.41
C LEU A 104 17.82 -8.10 -1.37
N LEU A 105 17.65 -7.15 -0.47
CA LEU A 105 18.60 -6.89 0.61
C LEU A 105 18.23 -7.67 1.87
N LYS A 106 16.94 -7.69 2.20
CA LYS A 106 16.44 -8.39 3.37
C LYS A 106 14.98 -8.74 3.19
N GLU A 107 14.57 -9.85 3.75
CA GLU A 107 13.18 -10.24 3.88
C GLU A 107 12.92 -10.75 5.29
N PHE A 108 11.68 -10.59 5.76
CA PHE A 108 11.20 -11.18 6.99
C PHE A 108 9.68 -11.28 6.96
N THR A 109 9.14 -12.23 7.73
CA THR A 109 7.71 -12.51 7.76
C THR A 109 7.09 -12.04 9.07
N LEU A 110 5.97 -11.33 8.96
CA LEU A 110 5.10 -11.01 10.08
C LEU A 110 3.95 -12.02 10.13
N THR A 111 4.00 -12.94 11.08
CA THR A 111 2.92 -13.88 11.33
C THR A 111 1.69 -13.17 11.90
N ARG A 112 0.52 -13.83 11.83
CA ARG A 112 -0.71 -13.36 12.50
C ARG A 112 -0.50 -13.09 13.99
N GLU A 113 0.29 -13.90 14.69
CA GLU A 113 0.61 -13.69 16.10
C GLU A 113 1.37 -12.39 16.33
N HIS A 114 2.36 -12.06 15.48
CA HIS A 114 3.05 -10.78 15.54
C HIS A 114 2.07 -9.62 15.37
N ILE A 115 1.20 -9.69 14.36
CA ILE A 115 0.19 -8.65 14.08
C ILE A 115 -0.80 -8.51 15.25
N PHE A 116 -1.20 -9.63 15.86
CA PHE A 116 -2.06 -9.65 17.04
C PHE A 116 -1.37 -9.00 18.25
N ASN A 117 -0.10 -9.34 18.50
CA ASN A 117 0.69 -8.76 19.58
C ASN A 117 0.94 -7.26 19.38
N MET A 118 0.98 -6.77 18.13
CA MET A 118 1.00 -5.33 17.85
C MET A 118 -0.27 -4.62 18.34
N GLN A 119 -1.40 -5.31 18.49
CA GLN A 119 -2.63 -4.70 19.03
C GLN A 119 -2.51 -4.31 20.50
N ALA A 120 -1.76 -5.10 21.28
CA ALA A 120 -1.52 -4.84 22.70
C ALA A 120 -0.39 -3.81 22.94
N SER A 121 0.34 -3.41 21.89
CA SER A 121 1.47 -2.49 22.01
C SER A 121 1.04 -1.03 22.23
N LEU A 122 1.89 -0.25 22.89
CA LEU A 122 1.66 1.18 23.09
C LEU A 122 1.81 1.94 21.76
N LYS A 123 1.18 3.11 21.67
CA LYS A 123 1.18 3.93 20.45
C LYS A 123 2.58 4.33 19.95
N THR A 124 3.55 4.36 20.86
CA THR A 124 4.94 4.77 20.61
C THR A 124 5.91 3.59 20.59
N THR A 125 5.41 2.35 20.65
CA THR A 125 6.29 1.17 20.62
C THR A 125 6.96 1.07 19.25
N VAL A 126 8.30 1.03 19.28
CA VAL A 126 9.13 0.85 18.10
C VAL A 126 9.89 -0.47 18.28
N LEU A 127 9.74 -1.38 17.32
CA LEU A 127 10.41 -2.68 17.35
C LEU A 127 11.38 -2.82 16.18
N PRO A 128 12.51 -3.52 16.39
CA PRO A 128 13.41 -3.89 15.31
C PRO A 128 12.84 -5.06 14.49
N TYR A 129 13.08 -5.05 13.19
CA TYR A 129 12.70 -6.09 12.24
C TYR A 129 13.83 -6.39 11.27
N GLY A 130 13.84 -7.62 10.75
CA GLY A 130 14.85 -8.09 9.79
C GLY A 130 16.27 -8.04 10.35
N ASP A 131 16.50 -8.55 11.56
CA ASP A 131 17.80 -8.53 12.26
C ASP A 131 18.34 -7.12 12.52
N ASN A 132 17.50 -6.25 13.10
CA ASN A 132 17.81 -4.84 13.33
C ASN A 132 18.11 -4.07 12.03
N PHE A 133 17.50 -4.47 10.92
CA PHE A 133 17.64 -3.76 9.65
C PHE A 133 16.71 -2.54 9.60
N LEU A 134 15.47 -2.67 10.05
CA LEU A 134 14.51 -1.58 10.22
C LEU A 134 14.01 -1.51 11.66
N TRP A 135 13.69 -0.30 12.11
CA TRP A 135 12.89 -0.07 13.30
C TRP A 135 11.58 0.55 12.88
N MET A 136 10.48 -0.10 13.21
CA MET A 136 9.16 0.33 12.79
C MET A 136 8.25 0.59 13.99
N ASN A 137 7.42 1.63 13.87
CA ASN A 137 6.37 1.90 14.83
C ASN A 137 5.25 0.85 14.66
N THR A 138 4.97 0.09 15.71
CA THR A 138 4.04 -1.06 15.66
C THR A 138 2.60 -0.63 15.37
N LEU A 139 2.14 0.50 15.93
CA LEU A 139 0.79 1.02 15.70
C LEU A 139 0.60 1.44 14.25
N LEU A 140 1.56 2.20 13.71
CA LEU A 140 1.50 2.72 12.35
C LEU A 140 1.70 1.61 11.32
N LEU A 141 2.60 0.67 11.59
CA LEU A 141 2.77 -0.54 10.79
C LEU A 141 1.47 -1.34 10.74
N ARG A 142 0.82 -1.62 11.88
CA ARG A 142 -0.46 -2.32 11.92
C ARG A 142 -1.54 -1.61 11.09
N ARG A 143 -1.63 -0.27 11.19
CA ARG A 143 -2.59 0.51 10.41
C ARG A 143 -2.31 0.42 8.91
N LEU A 144 -1.03 0.48 8.52
CA LEU A 144 -0.62 0.31 7.14
C LEU A 144 -1.01 -1.09 6.62
N LEU A 145 -0.70 -2.14 7.39
CA LEU A 145 -1.05 -3.51 7.03
C LEU A 145 -2.56 -3.70 6.89
N ALA A 146 -3.35 -3.17 7.83
CA ALA A 146 -4.80 -3.22 7.76
C ALA A 146 -5.36 -2.47 6.53
N TRP A 147 -4.73 -1.35 6.16
CA TRP A 147 -5.11 -0.59 4.98
C TRP A 147 -4.80 -1.36 3.69
N ILE A 148 -3.59 -1.94 3.57
CA ILE A 148 -3.22 -2.77 2.41
C ILE A 148 -4.14 -3.97 2.28
N ALA A 149 -4.42 -4.66 3.40
CA ALA A 149 -5.35 -5.79 3.41
C ALA A 149 -6.77 -5.38 2.99
N ALA A 150 -7.24 -4.20 3.41
CA ALA A 150 -8.55 -3.69 3.01
C ALA A 150 -8.61 -3.28 1.53
N GLU A 151 -7.51 -2.76 0.96
CA GLU A 151 -7.45 -2.42 -0.46
C GLU A 151 -7.40 -3.63 -1.37
N GLY A 152 -6.70 -4.69 -0.97
CA GLY A 152 -6.61 -5.91 -1.78
C GLY A 152 -7.75 -6.91 -1.55
N ALA A 153 -8.63 -6.70 -0.57
CA ALA A 153 -9.84 -7.50 -0.37
C ALA A 153 -11.02 -7.08 -1.28
N ILE A 154 -10.76 -6.32 -2.34
CA ILE A 154 -11.72 -5.86 -3.36
C ILE A 154 -11.53 -6.70 -4.63
#